data_AF-A0A429RXV1-F1
#
_entry.id   AF-A0A429RXV1-F1
#
_cell.length_a   1.000
_cell.length_b   1.000
_cell.length_c   1.000
_cell.angle_alpha   90.00
_cell.angle_beta   90.00
_cell.angle_gamma   90.00
#
_symmetry.space_group_name_H-M   'P 1'
#
loop_
_entity.id
_entity.type
_entity.pdbx_description
1 polymer ?
#
loop_
_entity_poly.entity_id
_entity_poly.type
_entity_poly.pdbx_seq_one_letter_code
_entity_poly.pdbx_strand_id
1 'polypeptide(L)'
;MRRDTSTQGDILAGFRKDHACLLFLHFRHAGKARRWLGALLPELATTDQVARFNTRFSAARRLRKGVDPSSMSVLWAGISLTHPGLALLADRDPFPAVRPGSTAEAFAEGAAGRAEALGDTGPSAPDGWLFGASEDDVHAVLTLAGDDARQLADAIDRHGQALGRAEARVLFRQDGATLPDKLRGHEHFGFLDAISQPGVRGFDRPDPKSDATVLGKPGTRLVPAGEFLVGQERVGRRPAGLPAWATGGSFHVVRRLAQDVAGWWEQLGECLDRLKRSGAAPADADAKWLAARMVGRWPGGAPVATCPAAERIPLPGEDADGPLDFHDDPDGWTTPLFAHIRKSNPRAGLAPAPGRPPLPASDLDARRIIRRGIPFGPPLRRDARGVVDGGSDDGSPRGLVFVSHQADLVEQFEFVVKRWTNERDFPPARHPMTGCDPVIGPASPATFESPSDGGGRATALSFQQFVRTEGAVYAFTPSLPTLRALAAGKLDTAIEVHRGTVLKAGDVLDAGAVRLLFDADGDLVLQDDQGRALWTSGTTGKGADAYFSADGELTVRSASGGTVWSSGTAGHPQARLLVRPSGDAVVMAGEQLLWRAEAPGRRR
;
A
#
# COMPACT_ATOMS: atom_id res chain seq x y z
N MET A 1 -3.60 -3.19 -18.42
CA MET A 1 -3.12 -3.94 -17.23
C MET A 1 -4.02 -5.09 -16.79
N ARG A 2 -5.35 -5.06 -17.02
CA ARG A 2 -6.26 -6.18 -16.63
C ARG A 2 -5.96 -7.56 -17.24
N ARG A 3 -5.12 -7.63 -18.28
CA ARG A 3 -4.69 -8.88 -18.94
C ARG A 3 -3.25 -9.29 -18.57
N ASP A 4 -2.70 -8.69 -17.52
CA ASP A 4 -1.34 -8.97 -17.07
C ASP A 4 -1.25 -10.37 -16.44
N THR A 5 -0.42 -11.21 -17.03
CA THR A 5 -0.15 -12.59 -16.61
C THR A 5 1.16 -12.74 -15.82
N SER A 6 1.85 -11.63 -15.57
CA SER A 6 3.13 -11.57 -14.86
C SER A 6 3.00 -11.03 -13.43
N THR A 7 2.08 -10.10 -13.19
CA THR A 7 1.84 -9.50 -11.88
C THR A 7 0.89 -10.38 -11.05
N GLN A 8 1.22 -10.63 -9.78
CA GLN A 8 0.35 -11.38 -8.85
C GLN A 8 -0.98 -10.65 -8.61
N GLY A 9 -2.06 -11.42 -8.53
CA GLY A 9 -3.43 -10.90 -8.67
C GLY A 9 -3.95 -10.12 -7.46
N ASP A 10 -3.38 -10.30 -6.27
CA ASP A 10 -3.86 -9.60 -5.08
C ASP A 10 -3.49 -8.10 -5.06
N ILE A 11 -2.45 -7.71 -5.82
CA ILE A 11 -1.99 -6.33 -5.92
C ILE A 11 -3.09 -5.44 -6.52
N LEU A 12 -3.37 -5.57 -7.83
CA LEU A 12 -4.31 -4.68 -8.51
C LEU A 12 -5.77 -5.16 -8.44
N ALA A 13 -6.02 -6.45 -8.69
CA ALA A 13 -7.38 -6.97 -8.79
C ALA A 13 -7.99 -7.27 -7.41
N GLY A 14 -7.17 -7.81 -6.50
CA GLY A 14 -7.54 -8.24 -5.16
C GLY A 14 -8.28 -9.58 -5.17
N PHE A 15 -7.88 -10.49 -4.29
CA PHE A 15 -8.49 -11.82 -4.17
C PHE A 15 -9.97 -11.75 -3.77
N ARG A 16 -10.34 -10.83 -2.87
CA ARG A 16 -11.73 -10.54 -2.46
C ARG A 16 -12.50 -11.79 -2.05
N LYS A 17 -12.00 -12.47 -1.02
CA LYS A 17 -12.53 -13.74 -0.52
C LYS A 17 -12.97 -13.63 0.92
N ASP A 18 -13.89 -14.52 1.28
CA ASP A 18 -14.51 -14.54 2.60
C ASP A 18 -13.59 -15.14 3.66
N HIS A 19 -12.65 -15.98 3.24
CA HIS A 19 -11.65 -16.59 4.10
C HIS A 19 -10.25 -16.38 3.53
N ALA A 20 -9.30 -16.11 4.41
CA ALA A 20 -7.89 -16.05 4.06
C ALA A 20 -7.01 -16.63 5.17
N CYS A 21 -5.85 -17.13 4.80
CA CYS A 21 -4.80 -17.58 5.70
C CYS A 21 -3.46 -17.05 5.20
N LEU A 22 -2.71 -16.39 6.08
CA LEU A 22 -1.34 -15.97 5.85
C LEU A 22 -0.40 -16.89 6.64
N LEU A 23 0.46 -17.61 5.94
CA LEU A 23 1.51 -18.42 6.54
C LEU A 23 2.83 -17.66 6.50
N PHE A 24 3.39 -17.37 7.67
CA PHE A 24 4.68 -16.70 7.83
C PHE A 24 5.77 -17.76 7.90
N LEU A 25 6.66 -17.76 6.91
CA LEU A 25 7.56 -18.87 6.64
C LEU A 25 9.00 -18.52 6.94
N HIS A 26 9.73 -19.45 7.53
CA HIS A 26 11.17 -19.42 7.68
C HIS A 26 11.80 -20.57 6.89
N PHE A 27 12.86 -20.29 6.16
CA PHE A 27 13.58 -21.26 5.32
C PHE A 27 14.95 -21.55 5.91
N ARG A 28 15.26 -22.83 6.14
CA ARG A 28 16.58 -23.27 6.63
C ARG A 28 17.60 -23.51 5.52
N HIS A 29 17.12 -23.82 4.31
CA HIS A 29 17.97 -24.25 3.21
C HIS A 29 17.54 -23.59 1.89
N ALA A 30 18.36 -22.70 1.34
CA ALA A 30 18.09 -21.99 0.10
C ALA A 30 17.74 -22.94 -1.05
N GLY A 31 18.50 -24.03 -1.24
CA GLY A 31 18.24 -25.00 -2.31
C GLY A 31 16.88 -25.70 -2.22
N LYS A 32 16.42 -26.04 -1.01
CA LYS A 32 15.09 -26.65 -0.81
C LYS A 32 13.98 -25.61 -0.97
N ALA A 33 14.18 -24.40 -0.45
CA ALA A 33 13.26 -23.28 -0.60
C ALA A 33 13.06 -22.89 -2.07
N ARG A 34 14.12 -22.85 -2.88
CA ARG A 34 14.07 -22.62 -4.33
C ARG A 34 13.25 -23.68 -5.07
N ARG A 35 13.44 -24.96 -4.74
CA ARG A 35 12.64 -26.06 -5.32
C ARG A 35 11.17 -25.96 -4.94
N TRP A 36 10.87 -25.66 -3.68
CA TRP A 36 9.51 -25.43 -3.22
C TRP A 36 8.87 -24.24 -3.94
N LEU A 37 9.59 -23.11 -4.07
CA LEU A 37 9.11 -21.95 -4.81
C LEU A 37 8.81 -22.30 -6.26
N GLY A 38 9.70 -23.07 -6.91
CA GLY A 38 9.49 -23.59 -8.26
C GLY A 38 8.21 -24.41 -8.41
N ALA A 39 7.89 -25.26 -7.41
CA ALA A 39 6.67 -26.06 -7.39
C ALA A 39 5.41 -25.22 -7.10
N LEU A 40 5.52 -24.12 -6.36
CA LEU A 40 4.42 -23.21 -6.06
C LEU A 40 4.01 -22.34 -7.25
N LEU A 41 4.96 -21.98 -8.13
CA LEU A 41 4.75 -21.04 -9.25
C LEU A 41 3.47 -21.27 -10.08
N PRO A 42 3.10 -22.52 -10.47
CA PRO A 42 1.89 -22.77 -11.25
C PRO A 42 0.59 -22.52 -10.47
N GLU A 43 0.63 -22.53 -9.13
CA GLU A 43 -0.53 -22.29 -8.26
C GLU A 43 -0.77 -20.79 -8.01
N LEU A 44 0.20 -19.92 -8.31
CA LEU A 44 0.11 -18.48 -8.04
C LEU A 44 -0.88 -17.78 -8.97
N ALA A 45 -1.81 -17.02 -8.38
CA ALA A 45 -2.84 -16.30 -9.09
C ALA A 45 -2.30 -15.00 -9.71
N THR A 46 -2.60 -14.77 -10.99
CA THR A 46 -2.20 -13.57 -11.74
C THR A 46 -3.30 -12.51 -11.77
N THR A 47 -2.93 -11.27 -12.07
CA THR A 47 -3.87 -10.15 -12.26
C THR A 47 -4.95 -10.47 -13.30
N ASP A 48 -4.59 -11.09 -14.43
CA ASP A 48 -5.55 -11.52 -15.47
C ASP A 48 -6.59 -12.51 -14.94
N GLN A 49 -6.16 -13.56 -14.24
CA GLN A 49 -7.05 -14.59 -13.70
C GLN A 49 -8.04 -13.99 -12.69
N VAL A 50 -7.51 -13.24 -11.72
CA VAL A 50 -8.32 -12.63 -10.65
C VAL A 50 -9.26 -11.56 -11.21
N ALA A 51 -8.80 -10.70 -12.13
CA ALA A 51 -9.63 -9.66 -12.72
C ALA A 51 -10.78 -10.25 -13.57
N ARG A 52 -10.52 -11.32 -14.33
CA ARG A 52 -11.56 -12.04 -15.09
C ARG A 52 -12.58 -12.67 -14.17
N PHE A 53 -12.13 -13.37 -13.12
CA PHE A 53 -13.03 -13.97 -12.13
C PHE A 53 -13.90 -12.90 -11.47
N ASN A 54 -13.30 -11.82 -10.95
CA ASN A 54 -14.02 -10.72 -10.28
C ASN A 54 -15.07 -10.08 -11.19
N THR A 55 -14.76 -9.93 -12.49
CA THR A 55 -15.71 -9.39 -13.48
C THR A 55 -16.91 -10.32 -13.66
N ARG A 56 -16.67 -11.63 -13.82
CA ARG A 56 -17.73 -12.64 -13.97
C ARG A 56 -18.58 -12.77 -12.71
N PHE A 57 -17.94 -12.82 -11.54
CA PHE A 57 -18.60 -12.90 -10.24
C PHE A 57 -19.51 -11.67 -10.03
N SER A 58 -18.99 -10.46 -10.28
CA SER A 58 -19.77 -9.22 -10.16
C SER A 58 -20.95 -9.15 -11.15
N ALA A 59 -20.81 -9.71 -12.35
CA ALA A 59 -21.90 -9.82 -13.31
C ALA A 59 -22.97 -10.81 -12.84
N ALA A 60 -22.57 -12.00 -12.37
CA ALA A 60 -23.48 -13.01 -11.84
C ALA A 60 -24.24 -12.53 -10.59
N ARG A 61 -23.55 -11.87 -9.66
CA ARG A 61 -24.16 -11.27 -8.47
C ARG A 61 -25.19 -10.20 -8.82
N ARG A 62 -24.92 -9.36 -9.83
CA ARG A 62 -25.89 -8.36 -10.33
C ARG A 62 -27.14 -9.02 -10.90
N LEU A 63 -26.99 -10.07 -11.70
CA LEU A 63 -28.13 -10.84 -12.22
C LEU A 63 -28.95 -11.51 -11.11
N ARG A 64 -28.30 -11.83 -9.97
CA ARG A 64 -28.94 -12.40 -8.77
C ARG A 64 -29.34 -11.35 -7.72
N LYS A 65 -29.53 -10.08 -8.13
CA LYS A 65 -29.99 -8.99 -7.25
C LYS A 65 -29.16 -8.82 -5.97
N GLY A 66 -27.85 -9.03 -6.06
CA GLY A 66 -26.92 -8.84 -4.94
C GLY A 66 -26.55 -10.10 -4.17
N VAL A 67 -27.17 -11.26 -4.47
CA VAL A 67 -26.84 -12.55 -3.85
C VAL A 67 -25.60 -13.16 -4.51
N ASP A 68 -24.64 -13.59 -3.69
CA ASP A 68 -23.40 -14.20 -4.18
C ASP A 68 -23.66 -15.53 -4.92
N PRO A 69 -23.02 -15.78 -6.07
CA PRO A 69 -23.23 -16.99 -6.87
C PRO A 69 -22.53 -18.22 -6.25
N SER A 70 -23.28 -19.04 -5.50
CA SER A 70 -22.77 -20.26 -4.83
C SER A 70 -22.02 -21.27 -5.72
N SER A 71 -22.27 -21.28 -7.03
CA SER A 71 -21.57 -22.15 -7.99
C SER A 71 -20.20 -21.61 -8.46
N MET A 72 -19.79 -20.43 -7.98
CA MET A 72 -18.53 -19.79 -8.33
C MET A 72 -17.65 -19.67 -7.09
N SER A 73 -16.94 -20.75 -6.76
CA SER A 73 -15.92 -20.77 -5.71
C SER A 73 -14.54 -20.89 -6.34
N VAL A 74 -13.54 -20.21 -5.76
CA VAL A 74 -12.14 -20.32 -6.17
C VAL A 74 -11.21 -20.11 -4.98
N LEU A 75 -10.09 -20.83 -4.99
CA LEU A 75 -8.95 -20.62 -4.11
C LEU A 75 -7.86 -19.86 -4.88
N TRP A 76 -7.34 -18.80 -4.27
CA TRP A 76 -6.21 -18.03 -4.76
C TRP A 76 -5.00 -18.23 -3.87
N ALA A 77 -3.81 -18.28 -4.49
CA ALA A 77 -2.53 -18.27 -3.80
C ALA A 77 -1.68 -17.09 -4.29
N GLY A 78 -1.00 -16.43 -3.35
CA GLY A 78 -0.03 -15.37 -3.59
C GLY A 78 1.16 -15.51 -2.65
N ILE A 79 2.32 -15.01 -3.04
CA ILE A 79 3.52 -15.05 -2.20
C ILE A 79 4.24 -13.71 -2.20
N SER A 80 4.69 -13.30 -1.03
CA SER A 80 5.60 -12.16 -0.85
C SER A 80 6.83 -12.59 -0.06
N LEU A 81 7.95 -11.92 -0.32
CA LEU A 81 9.25 -12.23 0.25
C LEU A 81 9.76 -11.02 1.02
N THR A 82 10.26 -11.24 2.23
CA THR A 82 10.94 -10.19 3.00
C THR A 82 12.36 -9.98 2.46
N HIS A 83 13.04 -8.93 2.92
CA HIS A 83 14.45 -8.72 2.61
C HIS A 83 15.34 -9.95 2.89
N PRO A 84 15.35 -10.54 4.11
CA PRO A 84 16.15 -11.74 4.38
C PRO A 84 15.73 -12.94 3.53
N GLY A 85 14.44 -13.08 3.21
CA GLY A 85 13.97 -14.16 2.34
C GLY A 85 14.44 -14.03 0.89
N LEU A 86 14.43 -12.81 0.33
CA LEU A 86 15.02 -12.53 -0.97
C LEU A 86 16.53 -12.80 -0.96
N ALA A 87 17.23 -12.34 0.07
CA ALA A 87 18.67 -12.52 0.19
C ALA A 87 19.05 -14.01 0.23
N LEU A 88 18.33 -14.80 1.02
CA LEU A 88 18.53 -16.25 1.12
C LEU A 88 18.21 -16.97 -0.19
N LEU A 89 17.13 -16.62 -0.88
CA LEU A 89 16.77 -17.23 -2.16
C LEU A 89 17.72 -16.81 -3.29
N ALA A 90 18.27 -15.61 -3.27
CA ALA A 90 19.20 -15.12 -4.28
C ALA A 90 20.67 -15.43 -3.97
N ASP A 91 20.99 -15.81 -2.73
CA ASP A 91 22.35 -15.97 -2.21
C ASP A 91 23.20 -14.70 -2.43
N ARG A 92 22.59 -13.54 -2.16
CA ARG A 92 23.18 -12.19 -2.26
C ARG A 92 22.23 -11.14 -1.70
N ASP A 93 22.74 -9.96 -1.40
CA ASP A 93 21.88 -8.80 -1.11
C ASP A 93 21.02 -8.43 -2.33
N PRO A 94 19.70 -8.24 -2.18
CA PRO A 94 18.82 -7.82 -3.27
C PRO A 94 19.03 -6.37 -3.72
N PHE A 95 19.62 -5.51 -2.90
CA PHE A 95 19.89 -4.11 -3.23
C PHE A 95 21.39 -3.86 -3.35
N PRO A 96 21.88 -3.44 -4.54
CA PRO A 96 23.30 -3.12 -4.71
C PRO A 96 23.71 -1.84 -3.97
N ALA A 97 22.75 -0.96 -3.68
CA ALA A 97 22.91 0.25 -2.89
C ALA A 97 21.63 0.55 -2.12
N VAL A 98 21.77 1.02 -0.89
CA VAL A 98 20.67 1.43 -0.02
C VAL A 98 20.88 2.89 0.35
N ARG A 99 19.98 3.77 -0.13
CA ARG A 99 20.03 5.20 0.20
C ARG A 99 19.28 5.46 1.52
N PRO A 100 19.83 6.29 2.43
CA PRO A 100 19.13 6.67 3.64
C PRO A 100 17.78 7.32 3.37
N GLY A 101 16.77 6.97 4.16
CA GLY A 101 15.39 7.42 4.03
C GLY A 101 14.63 6.84 2.83
N SER A 102 15.19 5.88 2.10
CA SER A 102 14.56 5.31 0.91
C SER A 102 13.67 4.10 1.22
N THR A 103 12.79 3.73 0.28
CA THR A 103 12.01 2.48 0.39
C THR A 103 12.89 1.22 0.45
N ALA A 104 14.11 1.25 -0.10
CA ALA A 104 15.05 0.13 -0.01
C ALA A 104 15.58 -0.02 1.42
N GLU A 105 15.90 1.10 2.09
CA GLU A 105 16.31 1.11 3.49
C GLU A 105 15.18 0.59 4.38
N ALA A 106 13.97 1.16 4.26
CA ALA A 106 12.83 0.74 5.06
C ALA A 106 12.52 -0.76 4.88
N PHE A 107 12.63 -1.27 3.65
CA PHE A 107 12.42 -2.69 3.38
C PHE A 107 13.53 -3.59 3.93
N ALA A 108 14.79 -3.14 3.90
CA ALA A 108 15.94 -3.86 4.46
C ALA A 108 15.91 -3.90 5.99
N GLU A 109 15.56 -2.79 6.65
CA GLU A 109 15.37 -2.69 8.11
C GLU A 109 14.18 -3.53 8.59
N GLY A 110 13.15 -3.67 7.76
CA GLY A 110 11.94 -4.44 8.09
C GLY A 110 11.04 -3.74 9.12
N ALA A 111 9.82 -4.24 9.29
CA ALA A 111 8.80 -3.55 10.08
C ALA A 111 9.19 -3.34 11.56
N ALA A 112 9.93 -4.28 12.17
CA ALA A 112 10.39 -4.16 13.55
C ALA A 112 11.39 -3.01 13.74
N GLY A 113 12.37 -2.85 12.82
CA GLY A 113 13.30 -1.72 12.84
C GLY A 113 12.62 -0.37 12.62
N ARG A 114 11.45 -0.36 11.97
CA ARG A 114 10.64 0.85 11.69
C ARG A 114 9.58 1.14 12.75
N ALA A 115 9.36 0.24 13.70
CA ALA A 115 8.21 0.23 14.61
C ALA A 115 8.07 1.52 15.43
N GLU A 116 9.15 1.94 16.11
CA GLU A 116 9.15 3.15 16.94
C GLU A 116 8.76 4.39 16.12
N ALA A 117 9.33 4.53 14.92
CA ALA A 117 9.02 5.63 14.02
C ALA A 117 7.56 5.63 13.55
N LEU A 118 6.87 4.49 13.59
CA LEU A 118 5.44 4.32 13.26
C LEU A 118 4.52 4.42 14.48
N GLY A 119 5.06 4.71 15.67
CA GLY A 119 4.30 4.80 16.91
C GLY A 119 4.00 3.44 17.56
N ASP A 120 4.60 2.35 17.07
CA ASP A 120 4.49 1.02 17.67
C ASP A 120 5.40 0.94 18.90
N THR A 121 4.87 1.46 20.01
CA THR A 121 5.55 1.56 21.31
C THR A 121 4.70 0.94 22.41
N GLY A 122 5.29 0.75 23.60
CA GLY A 122 4.58 0.18 24.74
C GLY A 122 3.95 -1.20 24.39
N PRO A 123 2.65 -1.41 24.60
CA PRO A 123 1.97 -2.67 24.24
C PRO A 123 2.03 -3.02 22.75
N SER A 124 2.30 -2.07 21.86
CA SER A 124 2.46 -2.30 20.42
C SER A 124 3.92 -2.50 20.00
N ALA A 125 4.88 -2.48 20.94
CA ALA A 125 6.30 -2.60 20.62
C ALA A 125 6.69 -4.00 20.08
N PRO A 126 7.73 -4.10 19.25
CA PRO A 126 8.19 -5.35 18.64
C PRO A 126 8.42 -6.51 19.62
N ASP A 127 8.87 -6.23 20.84
CA ASP A 127 9.14 -7.24 21.88
C ASP A 127 7.92 -8.11 22.20
N GLY A 128 6.71 -7.59 21.99
CA GLY A 128 5.44 -8.29 22.21
C GLY A 128 4.82 -8.89 20.94
N TRP A 129 5.47 -8.77 19.78
CA TRP A 129 4.89 -9.22 18.52
C TRP A 129 4.92 -10.76 18.37
N LEU A 130 3.84 -11.30 17.84
CA LEU A 130 3.67 -12.72 17.54
C LEU A 130 4.52 -13.18 16.33
N PHE A 131 4.90 -12.24 15.47
CA PHE A 131 5.75 -12.48 14.30
C PHE A 131 6.43 -11.18 13.85
N GLY A 132 7.50 -11.31 13.06
CA GLY A 132 8.20 -10.17 12.43
C GLY A 132 9.24 -9.47 13.31
N ALA A 133 9.34 -9.84 14.58
CA ALA A 133 10.36 -9.37 15.53
C ALA A 133 11.05 -10.52 16.31
N SER A 134 10.78 -11.78 15.94
CA SER A 134 11.42 -12.95 16.56
C SER A 134 12.87 -13.13 16.12
N GLU A 135 13.66 -13.91 16.88
CA GLU A 135 15.03 -14.30 16.48
C GLU A 135 15.08 -14.98 15.10
N ASP A 136 14.02 -15.74 14.78
CA ASP A 136 13.86 -16.36 13.48
C ASP A 136 13.18 -15.39 12.50
N ASP A 137 13.90 -14.97 11.47
CA ASP A 137 13.37 -14.08 10.44
C ASP A 137 12.22 -14.74 9.66
N VAL A 138 11.15 -13.98 9.46
CA VAL A 138 10.15 -14.30 8.43
C VAL A 138 10.82 -14.08 7.08
N HIS A 139 10.91 -15.11 6.25
CA HIS A 139 11.45 -15.04 4.89
C HIS A 139 10.36 -14.85 3.83
N ALA A 140 9.17 -15.42 4.05
CA ALA A 140 8.07 -15.32 3.09
C ALA A 140 6.71 -15.29 3.78
N VAL A 141 5.75 -14.67 3.12
CA VAL A 141 4.32 -14.74 3.49
C VAL A 141 3.58 -15.38 2.32
N LEU A 142 3.06 -16.60 2.55
CA LEU A 142 2.15 -17.29 1.62
C LEU A 142 0.72 -16.94 2.00
N THR A 143 0.01 -16.26 1.09
CA THR A 143 -1.40 -15.90 1.24
C THR A 143 -2.25 -16.89 0.47
N LEU A 144 -3.15 -17.57 1.17
CA LEU A 144 -4.18 -18.44 0.61
C LEU A 144 -5.54 -17.80 0.89
N ALA A 145 -6.41 -17.67 -0.10
CA ALA A 145 -7.71 -17.03 0.07
C ALA A 145 -8.79 -17.76 -0.72
N GLY A 146 -9.94 -18.03 -0.11
CA GLY A 146 -11.00 -18.83 -0.73
C GLY A 146 -12.40 -18.46 -0.25
N ASP A 147 -13.40 -18.79 -1.07
CA ASP A 147 -14.81 -18.60 -0.74
C ASP A 147 -15.34 -19.70 0.22
N ASP A 148 -14.70 -20.88 0.23
CA ASP A 148 -15.09 -22.03 1.05
C ASP A 148 -14.02 -22.35 2.10
N ALA A 149 -14.43 -22.34 3.37
CA ALA A 149 -13.53 -22.56 4.51
C ALA A 149 -12.90 -23.97 4.53
N ARG A 150 -13.59 -25.00 4.02
CA ARG A 150 -13.06 -26.37 4.00
C ARG A 150 -12.00 -26.52 2.91
N GLN A 151 -12.27 -26.00 1.71
CA GLN A 151 -11.28 -25.95 0.63
C GLN A 151 -10.02 -25.17 1.03
N LEU A 152 -10.18 -24.08 1.78
CA LEU A 152 -9.06 -23.33 2.33
C LEU A 152 -8.26 -24.18 3.33
N ALA A 153 -8.93 -24.87 4.26
CA ALA A 153 -8.27 -25.75 5.23
C ALA A 153 -7.48 -26.88 4.54
N ASP A 154 -8.08 -27.55 3.55
CA ASP A 154 -7.41 -28.59 2.76
C ASP A 154 -6.16 -28.03 2.04
N ALA A 155 -6.25 -26.80 1.53
CA ALA A 155 -5.11 -26.14 0.90
C ALA A 155 -4.00 -25.80 1.91
N ILE A 156 -4.36 -25.28 3.09
CA ILE A 156 -3.40 -25.03 4.17
C ILE A 156 -2.64 -26.32 4.51
N ASP A 157 -3.34 -27.44 4.66
CA ASP A 157 -2.72 -28.73 4.99
C ASP A 157 -1.80 -29.22 3.86
N ARG A 158 -2.24 -29.15 2.60
CA ARG A 158 -1.38 -29.49 1.44
C ARG A 158 -0.10 -28.65 1.41
N HIS A 159 -0.22 -27.33 1.60
CA HIS A 159 0.94 -26.44 1.61
C HIS A 159 1.83 -26.68 2.83
N GLY A 160 1.25 -26.96 4.01
CA GLY A 160 1.98 -27.35 5.20
C GLY A 160 2.83 -28.60 4.99
N GLN A 161 2.28 -29.64 4.35
CA GLN A 161 3.03 -30.85 3.99
C GLN A 161 4.14 -30.55 2.97
N ALA A 162 3.89 -29.69 1.98
CA ALA A 162 4.89 -29.29 1.00
C ALA A 162 6.04 -28.50 1.64
N LEU A 163 5.74 -27.61 2.58
CA LEU A 163 6.72 -26.86 3.38
C LEU A 163 7.54 -27.80 4.27
N GLY A 164 6.91 -28.79 4.90
CA GLY A 164 7.61 -29.82 5.69
C GLY A 164 8.63 -30.60 4.86
N ARG A 165 8.28 -31.01 3.64
CA ARG A 165 9.22 -31.64 2.69
C ARG A 165 10.36 -30.72 2.25
N ALA A 166 10.12 -29.41 2.25
CA ALA A 166 11.13 -28.40 1.96
C ALA A 166 11.97 -28.00 3.19
N GLU A 167 11.68 -28.57 4.36
CA GLU A 167 12.27 -28.20 5.65
C GLU A 167 12.13 -26.69 5.96
N ALA A 168 11.01 -26.12 5.51
CA ALA A 168 10.56 -24.79 5.88
C ALA A 168 9.68 -24.88 7.14
N ARG A 169 9.81 -23.91 8.04
CA ARG A 169 8.97 -23.81 9.24
C ARG A 169 7.91 -22.73 9.03
N VAL A 170 6.68 -23.03 9.42
CA VAL A 170 5.64 -22.01 9.60
C VAL A 170 5.86 -21.38 10.98
N LEU A 171 6.34 -20.15 11.02
CA LEU A 171 6.56 -19.39 12.27
C LEU A 171 5.23 -18.98 12.90
N PHE A 172 4.31 -18.53 12.07
CA PHE A 172 2.99 -18.08 12.49
C PHE A 172 1.97 -18.36 11.39
N ARG A 173 0.75 -18.68 11.81
CA ARG A 173 -0.42 -18.82 10.94
C ARG A 173 -1.44 -17.79 11.37
N GLN A 174 -1.81 -16.89 10.45
CA GLN A 174 -2.86 -15.92 10.66
C GLN A 174 -4.08 -16.28 9.82
N ASP A 175 -5.13 -16.75 10.47
CA ASP A 175 -6.44 -16.96 9.84
C ASP A 175 -7.26 -15.66 9.87
N GLY A 176 -8.00 -15.41 8.79
CA GLY A 176 -8.92 -14.29 8.67
C GLY A 176 -10.21 -14.72 7.99
N ALA A 177 -11.31 -14.09 8.38
CA ALA A 177 -12.60 -14.32 7.77
C ALA A 177 -13.46 -13.04 7.81
N THR A 178 -14.33 -12.87 6.81
CA THR A 178 -15.40 -11.88 6.90
C THR A 178 -16.27 -12.18 8.12
N LEU A 179 -16.67 -11.15 8.86
CA LEU A 179 -17.56 -11.31 10.00
C LEU A 179 -18.93 -11.87 9.56
N PRO A 180 -19.61 -12.64 10.43
CA PRO A 180 -20.86 -13.31 10.09
C PRO A 180 -22.05 -12.36 9.96
N ASP A 181 -23.12 -12.86 9.34
CA ASP A 181 -24.45 -12.24 9.28
C ASP A 181 -24.44 -10.76 8.85
N LYS A 182 -25.05 -9.90 9.68
CA LYS A 182 -25.20 -8.46 9.41
C LYS A 182 -23.87 -7.70 9.45
N LEU A 183 -22.82 -8.30 10.00
CA LEU A 183 -21.47 -7.72 10.06
C LEU A 183 -20.62 -8.10 8.85
N ARG A 184 -21.14 -8.85 7.87
CA ARG A 184 -20.40 -9.15 6.64
C ARG A 184 -19.92 -7.86 5.97
N GLY A 185 -18.62 -7.79 5.69
CA GLY A 185 -17.94 -6.60 5.16
C GLY A 185 -17.54 -5.54 6.19
N HIS A 186 -17.96 -5.69 7.45
CA HIS A 186 -17.60 -4.79 8.54
C HIS A 186 -16.34 -5.27 9.26
N GLU A 187 -15.62 -4.34 9.89
CA GLU A 187 -14.58 -4.63 10.88
C GLU A 187 -15.17 -4.71 12.31
N HIS A 188 -14.36 -4.98 13.33
CA HIS A 188 -14.85 -5.34 14.67
C HIS A 188 -15.45 -4.18 15.48
N PHE A 189 -15.09 -2.92 15.21
CA PHE A 189 -15.82 -1.79 15.79
C PHE A 189 -17.23 -1.68 15.22
N GLY A 190 -17.49 -2.25 14.04
CA GLY A 190 -18.80 -2.39 13.41
C GLY A 190 -18.99 -1.49 12.20
N PHE A 191 -17.91 -1.08 11.52
CA PHE A 191 -17.94 -0.23 10.33
C PHE A 191 -17.64 -1.00 9.06
N LEU A 192 -18.41 -0.76 8.00
CA LEU A 192 -18.17 -1.30 6.67
C LEU A 192 -16.80 -0.82 6.17
N ASP A 193 -15.89 -1.76 5.91
CA ASP A 193 -14.52 -1.47 5.47
C ASP A 193 -14.33 -1.71 3.96
N ALA A 194 -13.16 -1.34 3.45
CA ALA A 194 -12.70 -1.50 2.07
C ALA A 194 -13.57 -0.80 1.01
N ILE A 195 -14.38 0.19 1.41
CA ILE A 195 -15.21 1.00 0.52
C ILE A 195 -14.35 1.82 -0.45
N SER A 196 -13.46 2.65 0.11
CA SER A 196 -12.63 3.57 -0.68
C SER A 196 -11.28 2.93 -1.01
N GLN A 197 -11.08 2.64 -2.29
CA GLN A 197 -9.83 2.16 -2.87
C GLN A 197 -9.45 3.09 -4.03
N PRO A 198 -8.17 3.37 -4.28
CA PRO A 198 -7.79 4.15 -5.46
C PRO A 198 -8.18 3.39 -6.74
N GLY A 199 -8.68 4.12 -7.73
CA GLY A 199 -8.76 3.61 -9.09
C GLY A 199 -7.37 3.62 -9.70
N VAL A 200 -7.05 2.63 -10.53
CA VAL A 200 -5.71 2.51 -11.13
C VAL A 200 -5.76 2.77 -12.64
N ARG A 201 -5.03 3.79 -13.11
CA ARG A 201 -4.97 4.16 -14.53
C ARG A 201 -4.40 2.99 -15.35
N GLY A 202 -5.04 2.66 -16.49
CA GLY A 202 -4.66 1.51 -17.32
C GLY A 202 -5.15 0.13 -16.81
N PHE A 203 -5.71 0.09 -15.60
CA PHE A 203 -6.42 -1.07 -15.06
C PHE A 203 -7.93 -0.80 -15.00
N ASP A 204 -8.37 0.24 -14.31
CA ASP A 204 -9.76 0.66 -14.22
C ASP A 204 -10.17 1.54 -15.41
N ARG A 205 -11.47 1.51 -15.71
CA ARG A 205 -12.04 2.27 -16.83
C ARG A 205 -12.29 3.71 -16.38
N PRO A 206 -11.83 4.72 -17.12
CA PRO A 206 -12.17 6.12 -16.85
C PRO A 206 -13.64 6.39 -17.10
N ASP A 207 -14.20 7.35 -16.36
CA ASP A 207 -15.54 7.86 -16.62
C ASP A 207 -15.53 8.69 -17.92
N PRO A 208 -16.50 8.49 -18.84
CA PRO A 208 -16.60 9.27 -20.07
C PRO A 208 -16.75 10.78 -19.83
N LYS A 209 -17.25 11.19 -18.65
CA LYS A 209 -17.41 12.60 -18.28
C LYS A 209 -16.16 13.18 -17.62
N SER A 210 -15.25 12.35 -17.13
CA SER A 210 -14.01 12.77 -16.48
C SER A 210 -12.98 11.64 -16.51
N ASP A 211 -11.86 11.88 -17.20
CA ASP A 211 -10.73 10.95 -17.24
C ASP A 211 -9.97 10.83 -15.91
N ALA A 212 -10.31 11.66 -14.93
CA ALA A 212 -9.72 11.67 -13.60
C ALA A 212 -10.38 10.67 -12.62
N THR A 213 -11.55 10.11 -12.95
CA THR A 213 -12.31 9.23 -12.04
C THR A 213 -12.69 7.91 -12.69
N VAL A 214 -13.00 6.91 -11.87
CA VAL A 214 -13.44 5.59 -12.33
C VAL A 214 -14.88 5.66 -12.81
N LEU A 215 -15.17 4.98 -13.93
CA LEU A 215 -16.51 4.86 -14.51
C LEU A 215 -17.55 4.47 -13.46
N GLY A 216 -18.55 5.33 -13.27
CA GLY A 216 -19.66 5.10 -12.33
C GLY A 216 -19.27 5.24 -10.85
N LYS A 217 -18.10 5.82 -10.56
CA LYS A 217 -17.59 6.08 -9.21
C LYS A 217 -16.98 7.49 -9.11
N PRO A 218 -17.81 8.54 -9.06
CA PRO A 218 -17.35 9.93 -9.13
C PRO A 218 -16.40 10.33 -7.99
N GLY A 219 -16.43 9.65 -6.83
CA GLY A 219 -15.51 9.89 -5.72
C GLY A 219 -14.20 9.11 -5.79
N THR A 220 -14.01 8.26 -6.81
CA THR A 220 -12.84 7.38 -6.94
C THR A 220 -11.90 7.88 -8.03
N ARG A 221 -10.83 8.58 -7.63
CA ARG A 221 -9.79 9.08 -8.54
C ARG A 221 -8.96 7.97 -9.18
N LEU A 222 -8.54 8.18 -10.43
CA LEU A 222 -7.62 7.35 -11.21
C LEU A 222 -6.15 7.78 -11.00
N VAL A 223 -5.44 7.00 -10.19
CA VAL A 223 -4.03 7.19 -9.84
C VAL A 223 -3.15 6.40 -10.81
N PRO A 224 -1.98 6.93 -11.23
CA PRO A 224 -1.00 6.18 -12.01
C PRO A 224 -0.63 4.84 -11.38
N ALA A 225 -0.45 3.80 -12.19
CA ALA A 225 -0.15 2.47 -11.68
C ALA A 225 1.21 2.37 -10.97
N GLY A 226 2.13 3.31 -11.23
CA GLY A 226 3.43 3.39 -10.55
C GLY A 226 3.35 3.70 -9.07
N GLU A 227 2.19 4.11 -8.55
CA GLU A 227 1.99 4.21 -7.10
C GLU A 227 1.76 2.83 -6.45
N PHE A 228 1.50 1.78 -7.24
CA PHE A 228 1.22 0.44 -6.73
C PHE A 228 2.13 -0.64 -7.32
N LEU A 229 2.70 -0.41 -8.50
CA LEU A 229 3.57 -1.35 -9.20
C LEU A 229 4.90 -0.71 -9.55
N VAL A 230 5.98 -1.32 -9.09
CA VAL A 230 7.34 -0.88 -9.41
C VAL A 230 7.59 -0.98 -10.92
N GLY A 231 8.23 0.05 -11.46
CA GLY A 231 8.57 0.16 -12.88
C GLY A 231 7.48 0.76 -13.76
N GLN A 232 6.39 1.27 -13.18
CA GLN A 232 5.38 2.07 -13.87
C GLN A 232 5.50 3.55 -13.50
N GLU A 233 4.94 4.43 -14.33
CA GLU A 233 4.96 5.88 -14.13
C GLU A 233 4.21 6.29 -12.84
N ARG A 234 4.81 7.22 -12.10
CA ARG A 234 4.31 7.78 -10.84
C ARG A 234 3.69 9.16 -11.06
N VAL A 235 2.99 9.68 -10.05
CA VAL A 235 2.38 11.02 -10.11
C VAL A 235 3.46 12.08 -10.34
N GLY A 236 3.48 12.65 -11.55
CA GLY A 236 4.41 13.70 -11.95
C GLY A 236 5.89 13.29 -11.96
N ARG A 237 6.19 11.98 -11.87
CA ARG A 237 7.55 11.46 -11.66
C ARG A 237 7.79 10.18 -12.44
N ARG A 238 9.07 9.97 -12.78
CA ARG A 238 9.55 8.71 -13.37
C ARG A 238 9.39 7.54 -12.39
N PRO A 239 9.39 6.28 -12.89
CA PRO A 239 9.48 5.12 -12.03
C PRO A 239 10.70 5.21 -11.09
N ALA A 240 10.57 4.64 -9.88
CA ALA A 240 11.67 4.59 -8.93
C ALA A 240 12.85 3.79 -9.52
N GLY A 241 14.07 4.29 -9.31
CA GLY A 241 15.31 3.60 -9.70
C GLY A 241 15.60 2.44 -8.75
N LEU A 242 14.81 1.36 -8.86
CA LEU A 242 14.98 0.12 -8.11
C LEU A 242 15.63 -0.96 -8.98
N PRO A 243 16.18 -2.02 -8.36
CA PRO A 243 16.67 -3.17 -9.11
C PRO A 243 15.62 -3.79 -10.03
N ALA A 244 16.07 -4.30 -11.17
CA ALA A 244 15.27 -4.94 -12.22
C ALA A 244 14.35 -6.05 -11.70
N TRP A 245 14.77 -6.80 -10.68
CA TRP A 245 13.94 -7.84 -10.07
C TRP A 245 12.65 -7.29 -9.45
N ALA A 246 12.60 -6.03 -9.05
CA ALA A 246 11.42 -5.43 -8.43
C ALA A 246 10.35 -5.08 -9.47
N THR A 247 10.69 -4.93 -10.75
CA THR A 247 9.77 -4.55 -11.82
C THR A 247 8.52 -5.46 -11.88
N GLY A 248 7.33 -4.84 -11.88
CA GLY A 248 6.04 -5.54 -11.90
C GLY A 248 5.62 -6.13 -10.56
N GLY A 249 6.41 -5.93 -9.50
CA GLY A 249 6.04 -6.25 -8.12
C GLY A 249 5.54 -5.04 -7.34
N SER A 250 5.25 -5.25 -6.06
CA SER A 250 4.75 -4.25 -5.13
C SER A 250 5.26 -4.50 -3.72
N PHE A 251 5.58 -3.46 -2.96
CA PHE A 251 5.81 -3.62 -1.52
C PHE A 251 4.50 -4.03 -0.85
N HIS A 252 4.60 -4.90 0.14
CA HIS A 252 3.49 -5.55 0.81
C HIS A 252 3.66 -5.36 2.31
N VAL A 253 2.75 -4.62 2.93
CA VAL A 253 2.72 -4.42 4.38
C VAL A 253 1.67 -5.34 4.95
N VAL A 254 2.04 -6.13 5.95
CA VAL A 254 1.11 -6.92 6.77
C VAL A 254 1.22 -6.44 8.21
N ARG A 255 0.09 -6.09 8.83
CA ARG A 255 0.01 -5.78 10.25
C ARG A 255 -1.14 -6.54 10.88
N ARG A 256 -0.88 -7.21 11.99
CA ARG A 256 -1.92 -7.81 12.82
C ARG A 256 -2.32 -6.81 13.88
N LEU A 257 -3.50 -6.21 13.70
CA LEU A 257 -4.01 -5.11 14.51
C LEU A 257 -5.12 -5.63 15.43
N ALA A 258 -4.82 -5.89 16.69
CA ALA A 258 -5.81 -6.26 17.70
C ALA A 258 -6.68 -5.06 18.05
N GLN A 259 -7.99 -5.27 18.22
CA GLN A 259 -8.98 -4.21 18.44
C GLN A 259 -9.67 -4.37 19.79
N ASP A 260 -9.54 -3.36 20.65
CA ASP A 260 -10.30 -3.24 21.91
C ASP A 260 -11.70 -2.66 21.65
N VAL A 261 -12.59 -3.55 21.22
CA VAL A 261 -13.98 -3.18 20.86
C VAL A 261 -14.76 -2.68 22.07
N ALA A 262 -14.56 -3.28 23.25
CA ALA A 262 -15.31 -2.91 24.45
C ALA A 262 -14.89 -1.51 24.93
N GLY A 263 -13.58 -1.29 25.09
CA GLY A 263 -13.05 0.00 25.51
C GLY A 263 -13.37 1.12 24.52
N TRP A 264 -13.37 0.83 23.21
CA TRP A 264 -13.77 1.78 22.18
C TRP A 264 -15.18 2.33 22.42
N TRP A 265 -16.17 1.44 22.55
CA TRP A 265 -17.56 1.84 22.72
C TRP A 265 -17.85 2.46 24.08
N GLU A 266 -17.13 2.05 25.13
CA GLU A 266 -17.21 2.67 26.46
C GLU A 266 -16.74 4.12 26.43
N GLN A 267 -15.53 4.40 25.93
CA GLN A 267 -15.01 5.77 25.87
C GLN A 267 -15.85 6.68 24.97
N LEU A 268 -16.41 6.15 23.89
CA LEU A 268 -17.34 6.92 23.05
C LEU A 268 -18.55 7.43 23.82
N GLY A 269 -19.09 6.64 24.76
CA GLY A 269 -20.17 7.07 25.63
C GLY A 269 -19.76 8.26 26.50
N GLU A 270 -18.60 8.19 27.15
CA GLU A 270 -18.07 9.25 27.99
C GLU A 270 -17.79 10.56 27.22
N CYS A 271 -17.18 10.43 26.05
CA CYS A 271 -16.90 11.56 25.15
C CYS A 271 -18.19 12.20 24.65
N LEU A 272 -19.20 11.40 24.30
CA LEU A 272 -20.50 11.91 23.86
C LEU A 272 -21.21 12.69 24.97
N ASP A 273 -21.20 12.19 26.20
CA ASP A 273 -21.77 12.89 27.35
C ASP A 273 -21.11 14.26 27.56
N ARG A 274 -19.80 14.35 27.34
CA ARG A 274 -19.07 15.62 27.38
C ARG A 274 -19.51 16.56 26.26
N LEU A 275 -19.69 16.07 25.03
CA LEU A 275 -20.16 16.88 23.90
C LEU A 275 -21.60 17.37 24.10
N LYS A 276 -22.48 16.54 24.69
CA LYS A 276 -23.84 16.94 25.02
C LYS A 276 -23.87 18.04 26.08
N ARG A 277 -23.05 17.92 27.14
CA ARG A 277 -22.92 18.97 28.18
C ARG A 277 -22.38 20.29 27.62
N SER A 278 -21.48 20.26 26.64
CA SER A 278 -20.99 21.47 25.98
C SER A 278 -21.93 22.01 24.91
N GLY A 279 -22.99 21.29 24.57
CA GLY A 279 -23.90 21.58 23.46
C GLY A 279 -23.32 21.34 22.07
N ALA A 280 -22.16 20.66 21.97
CA ALA A 280 -21.49 20.33 20.70
C ALA A 280 -22.05 19.08 20.01
N ALA A 281 -22.95 18.34 20.67
CA ALA A 281 -23.69 17.23 20.10
C ALA A 281 -25.21 17.43 20.25
N PRO A 282 -26.02 16.93 19.30
CA PRO A 282 -27.48 16.86 19.45
C PRO A 282 -27.89 16.12 20.73
N ALA A 283 -29.01 16.53 21.32
CA ALA A 283 -29.51 15.92 22.57
C ALA A 283 -29.84 14.42 22.39
N ASP A 284 -30.35 14.05 21.21
CA ASP A 284 -30.72 12.70 20.79
C ASP A 284 -29.55 11.89 20.18
N ALA A 285 -28.35 12.47 20.05
CA ALA A 285 -27.19 11.76 19.54
C ALA A 285 -26.85 10.55 20.43
N ASP A 286 -26.44 9.45 19.81
CA ASP A 286 -26.00 8.23 20.48
C ASP A 286 -24.50 7.98 20.23
N ALA A 287 -23.93 6.92 20.82
CA ALA A 287 -22.52 6.59 20.63
C ALA A 287 -22.17 6.36 19.14
N LYS A 288 -23.11 5.87 18.33
CA LYS A 288 -22.91 5.67 16.88
C LYS A 288 -22.71 7.00 16.16
N TRP A 289 -23.42 8.06 16.55
CA TRP A 289 -23.23 9.40 16.00
C TRP A 289 -21.80 9.93 16.17
N LEU A 290 -21.19 9.70 17.35
CA LEU A 290 -19.80 10.11 17.61
C LEU A 290 -18.81 9.17 16.92
N ALA A 291 -19.05 7.86 17.00
CA ALA A 291 -18.23 6.86 16.32
C ALA A 291 -18.15 7.14 14.81
N ALA A 292 -19.28 7.50 14.20
CA ALA A 292 -19.34 7.87 12.78
C ALA A 292 -18.48 9.08 12.44
N ARG A 293 -18.37 10.05 13.35
CA ARG A 293 -17.52 11.24 13.22
C ARG A 293 -16.04 10.96 13.45
N MET A 294 -15.72 9.99 14.29
CA MET A 294 -14.34 9.52 14.50
C MET A 294 -13.83 8.68 13.34
N VAL A 295 -14.69 7.88 12.71
CA VAL A 295 -14.35 7.15 11.48
C VAL A 295 -14.43 8.06 10.25
N GLY A 296 -15.39 8.98 10.23
CA GLY A 296 -15.81 9.81 9.09
C GLY A 296 -16.87 9.14 8.19
N ARG A 297 -17.39 7.98 8.61
CA ARG A 297 -18.52 7.25 8.00
C ARG A 297 -19.40 6.66 9.07
N TRP A 298 -20.69 6.56 8.78
CA TRP A 298 -21.60 5.73 9.56
C TRP A 298 -21.23 4.23 9.46
N PRO A 299 -21.66 3.39 10.42
CA PRO A 299 -21.41 1.95 10.41
C PRO A 299 -21.69 1.25 9.07
N GLY A 300 -22.80 1.57 8.42
CA GLY A 300 -23.21 1.06 7.10
C GLY A 300 -22.46 1.67 5.91
N GLY A 301 -21.46 2.51 6.15
CA GLY A 301 -20.51 3.00 5.15
C GLY A 301 -20.81 4.35 4.52
N ALA A 302 -21.97 4.96 4.77
CA ALA A 302 -22.27 6.29 4.25
C ALA A 302 -21.34 7.36 4.86
N PRO A 303 -20.74 8.25 4.05
CA PRO A 303 -19.91 9.34 4.55
C PRO A 303 -20.70 10.31 5.42
N VAL A 304 -20.10 10.75 6.53
CA VAL A 304 -20.67 11.82 7.36
C VAL A 304 -20.79 13.12 6.55
N ALA A 305 -19.83 13.40 5.66
CA ALA A 305 -19.85 14.58 4.80
C ALA A 305 -21.13 14.72 3.95
N THR A 306 -21.69 13.61 3.47
CA THR A 306 -22.92 13.61 2.64
C THR A 306 -24.18 13.28 3.43
N CYS A 307 -24.04 12.71 4.62
CA CYS A 307 -25.14 12.29 5.48
C CYS A 307 -24.88 12.73 6.93
N PRO A 308 -24.83 14.04 7.23
CA PRO A 308 -24.35 14.54 8.53
C PRO A 308 -25.34 14.33 9.68
N ALA A 309 -26.64 14.27 9.38
CA ALA A 309 -27.71 14.16 10.37
C ALA A 309 -28.01 12.71 10.78
N ALA A 310 -28.05 11.79 9.81
CA ALA A 310 -28.43 10.41 10.06
C ALA A 310 -27.79 9.44 9.05
N GLU A 311 -27.67 8.19 9.46
CA GLU A 311 -27.18 7.11 8.62
C GLU A 311 -28.12 6.85 7.43
N ARG A 312 -27.53 6.72 6.23
CA ARG A 312 -28.19 6.23 5.03
C ARG A 312 -27.50 4.94 4.60
N ILE A 313 -28.25 3.86 4.40
CA ILE A 313 -27.67 2.61 3.89
C ILE A 313 -27.57 2.71 2.36
N PRO A 314 -26.36 2.64 1.75
CA PRO A 314 -26.21 2.66 0.31
C PRO A 314 -26.91 1.45 -0.33
N LEU A 315 -27.54 1.64 -1.48
CA LEU A 315 -28.16 0.53 -2.21
C LEU A 315 -27.08 -0.40 -2.82
N PRO A 316 -27.37 -1.69 -3.03
CA PRO A 316 -26.43 -2.59 -3.70
C PRO A 316 -25.95 -2.06 -5.05
N GLY A 317 -24.64 -1.85 -5.19
CA GLY A 317 -24.01 -1.34 -6.40
C GLY A 317 -23.95 0.19 -6.52
N GLU A 318 -24.51 0.92 -5.54
CA GLU A 318 -24.28 2.35 -5.40
C GLU A 318 -22.82 2.62 -4.98
N ASP A 319 -22.23 3.70 -5.50
CA ASP A 319 -20.93 4.16 -5.04
C ASP A 319 -21.07 4.80 -3.66
N ALA A 320 -20.68 4.07 -2.62
CA ALA A 320 -20.73 4.56 -1.24
C ALA A 320 -19.71 5.68 -0.96
N ASP A 321 -18.75 5.96 -1.84
CA ASP A 321 -17.96 7.19 -1.78
C ASP A 321 -18.76 8.40 -2.27
N GLY A 322 -19.71 8.23 -3.19
CA GLY A 322 -20.45 9.34 -3.79
C GLY A 322 -19.51 10.45 -4.29
N PRO A 323 -19.85 11.74 -4.13
CA PRO A 323 -18.97 12.86 -4.44
C PRO A 323 -18.04 13.25 -3.27
N LEU A 324 -17.73 12.35 -2.33
CA LEU A 324 -16.92 12.70 -1.16
C LEU A 324 -15.55 13.26 -1.55
N ASP A 325 -15.26 14.51 -1.19
CA ASP A 325 -13.95 15.14 -1.42
C ASP A 325 -13.48 16.11 -0.32
N PHE A 326 -14.34 16.45 0.63
CA PHE A 326 -14.10 17.41 1.72
C PHE A 326 -13.80 18.85 1.29
N HIS A 327 -13.98 19.20 0.01
CA HIS A 327 -13.67 20.53 -0.52
C HIS A 327 -14.45 21.63 0.21
N ASP A 328 -15.74 21.38 0.45
CA ASP A 328 -16.68 22.33 1.08
C ASP A 328 -16.65 22.29 2.62
N ASP A 329 -15.78 21.49 3.22
CA ASP A 329 -15.66 21.34 4.68
C ASP A 329 -14.21 21.50 5.17
N PRO A 330 -13.43 22.52 4.72
CA PRO A 330 -11.99 22.61 4.98
C PRO A 330 -11.64 22.73 6.48
N ASP A 331 -12.59 23.19 7.31
CA ASP A 331 -12.44 23.31 8.77
C ASP A 331 -12.97 22.10 9.54
N GLY A 332 -13.59 21.13 8.87
CA GLY A 332 -14.04 19.88 9.48
C GLY A 332 -15.21 20.04 10.45
N TRP A 333 -16.09 21.01 10.20
CA TRP A 333 -17.31 21.21 10.98
C TRP A 333 -18.33 20.10 10.75
N THR A 334 -18.30 19.50 9.56
CA THR A 334 -19.17 18.37 9.23
C THR A 334 -18.48 17.04 9.54
N THR A 335 -17.32 16.82 8.95
CA THR A 335 -16.49 15.64 9.21
C THR A 335 -15.22 16.10 9.93
N PRO A 336 -15.05 15.75 11.22
CA PRO A 336 -13.91 16.21 12.00
C PRO A 336 -12.57 15.99 11.30
N LEU A 337 -11.64 16.92 11.47
CA LEU A 337 -10.31 16.85 10.86
C LEU A 337 -9.49 15.65 11.33
N PHE A 338 -9.75 15.17 12.55
CA PHE A 338 -9.14 13.96 13.08
C PHE A 338 -9.81 12.67 12.58
N ALA A 339 -10.92 12.73 11.85
CA ALA A 339 -11.64 11.54 11.42
C ALA A 339 -10.75 10.60 10.60
N HIS A 340 -10.83 9.29 10.88
CA HIS A 340 -9.93 8.28 10.33
C HIS A 340 -9.80 8.33 8.80
N ILE A 341 -10.93 8.36 8.06
CA ILE A 341 -10.87 8.41 6.60
C ILE A 341 -10.33 9.75 6.06
N ARG A 342 -10.38 10.81 6.86
CA ARG A 342 -9.92 12.15 6.49
C ARG A 342 -8.44 12.35 6.82
N LYS A 343 -7.97 11.81 7.94
CA LYS A 343 -6.53 11.69 8.26
C LYS A 343 -5.83 10.83 7.21
N SER A 344 -6.36 9.65 6.92
CA SER A 344 -5.74 8.70 6.00
C SER A 344 -5.84 9.09 4.52
N ASN A 345 -6.83 9.90 4.15
CA ASN A 345 -6.97 10.49 2.82
C ASN A 345 -7.73 11.83 2.90
N PRO A 346 -7.01 12.96 3.00
CA PRO A 346 -7.61 14.29 3.13
C PRO A 346 -8.39 14.77 1.89
N ARG A 347 -8.24 14.08 0.75
CA ARG A 347 -8.87 14.41 -0.54
C ARG A 347 -8.64 15.88 -0.93
N ALA A 348 -9.67 16.60 -1.36
CA ALA A 348 -9.61 18.00 -1.76
C ALA A 348 -9.89 18.97 -0.59
N GLY A 349 -9.95 18.47 0.66
CA GLY A 349 -10.23 19.26 1.85
C GLY A 349 -9.01 19.58 2.70
N LEU A 350 -7.78 19.32 2.23
CA LEU A 350 -6.56 19.64 2.97
C LEU A 350 -6.13 21.08 2.73
N ALA A 351 -6.42 21.96 3.69
CA ALA A 351 -5.86 23.30 3.72
C ALA A 351 -4.45 23.30 4.36
N PRO A 352 -3.45 24.00 3.78
CA PRO A 352 -2.11 24.08 4.36
C PRO A 352 -2.04 24.96 5.63
N ALA A 353 -3.05 25.79 5.87
CA ALA A 353 -3.29 26.54 7.10
C ALA A 353 -4.76 27.01 7.11
N PRO A 354 -5.34 27.34 8.28
CA PRO A 354 -6.66 27.98 8.35
C PRO A 354 -6.78 29.20 7.44
N GLY A 355 -7.91 29.31 6.73
CA GLY A 355 -8.18 30.41 5.80
C GLY A 355 -7.40 30.37 4.47
N ARG A 356 -6.54 29.37 4.23
CA ARG A 356 -5.91 29.13 2.93
C ARG A 356 -6.75 28.17 2.08
N PRO A 357 -6.74 28.31 0.74
CA PRO A 357 -7.44 27.39 -0.13
C PRO A 357 -6.89 25.96 0.04
N PRO A 358 -7.74 24.92 -0.05
CA PRO A 358 -7.28 23.54 -0.04
C PRO A 358 -6.31 23.23 -1.19
N LEU A 359 -5.39 22.29 -0.93
CA LEU A 359 -4.50 21.74 -1.94
C LEU A 359 -5.30 20.94 -2.99
N PRO A 360 -4.87 20.94 -4.26
CA PRO A 360 -5.42 20.02 -5.25
C PRO A 360 -5.31 18.57 -4.80
N ALA A 361 -6.40 17.80 -4.89
CA ALA A 361 -6.39 16.39 -4.49
C ALA A 361 -5.34 15.54 -5.25
N SER A 362 -4.97 15.95 -6.46
CA SER A 362 -3.89 15.34 -7.25
C SER A 362 -2.55 15.33 -6.55
N ASP A 363 -2.28 16.34 -5.72
CA ASP A 363 -0.99 16.49 -5.04
C ASP A 363 -0.83 15.44 -3.93
N LEU A 364 -1.93 14.82 -3.52
CA LEU A 364 -1.99 13.76 -2.53
C LEU A 364 -2.07 12.35 -3.14
N ASP A 365 -2.25 12.24 -4.48
CA ASP A 365 -2.39 10.94 -5.15
C ASP A 365 -1.12 10.07 -5.00
N ALA A 366 0.05 10.68 -4.81
CA ALA A 366 1.31 9.98 -4.53
C ALA A 366 1.37 9.30 -3.16
N ARG A 367 0.38 9.51 -2.28
CA ARG A 367 0.32 8.93 -0.92
C ARG A 367 -0.61 7.72 -0.84
N ARG A 368 -1.30 7.39 -1.93
CA ARG A 368 -2.38 6.41 -1.94
C ARG A 368 -1.84 5.00 -1.75
N ILE A 369 -2.51 4.18 -0.95
CA ILE A 369 -2.24 2.75 -0.82
C ILE A 369 -3.46 1.94 -1.28
N ILE A 370 -3.24 0.69 -1.68
CA ILE A 370 -4.30 -0.27 -1.94
C ILE A 370 -4.42 -1.21 -0.73
N ARG A 371 -5.61 -1.37 -0.15
CA ARG A 371 -5.82 -2.22 1.04
C ARG A 371 -6.47 -3.56 0.68
N ARG A 372 -6.05 -4.64 1.35
CA ARG A 372 -6.56 -6.02 1.21
C ARG A 372 -6.81 -6.69 2.57
N GLY A 373 -7.09 -5.88 3.59
CA GLY A 373 -7.25 -6.38 4.95
C GLY A 373 -8.46 -7.30 5.12
N ILE A 374 -8.40 -8.13 6.16
CA ILE A 374 -9.46 -9.07 6.53
C ILE A 374 -9.57 -9.17 8.06
N PRO A 375 -10.78 -9.22 8.65
CA PRO A 375 -10.93 -9.41 10.10
C PRO A 375 -10.41 -10.78 10.56
N PHE A 376 -10.01 -10.86 11.83
CA PHE A 376 -9.72 -12.12 12.52
C PHE A 376 -10.43 -12.18 13.88
N GLY A 377 -10.70 -13.39 14.36
CA GLY A 377 -11.36 -13.60 15.65
C GLY A 377 -12.88 -13.41 15.63
N PRO A 378 -13.59 -13.87 16.67
CA PRO A 378 -15.03 -13.74 16.77
C PRO A 378 -15.47 -12.29 17.04
N PRO A 379 -16.65 -11.86 16.54
CA PRO A 379 -17.21 -10.57 16.91
C PRO A 379 -17.56 -10.57 18.41
N LEU A 380 -17.38 -9.42 19.07
CA LEU A 380 -17.83 -9.25 20.45
C LEU A 380 -19.35 -9.42 20.50
N ARG A 381 -19.83 -10.28 21.40
CA ARG A 381 -21.27 -10.52 21.59
C ARG A 381 -21.96 -9.22 22.01
N ARG A 382 -22.98 -8.81 21.27
CA ARG A 382 -23.89 -7.71 21.63
C ARG A 382 -25.19 -8.29 22.15
N ASP A 383 -25.82 -7.61 23.10
CA ASP A 383 -27.13 -8.00 23.61
C ASP A 383 -28.24 -7.77 22.57
N ALA A 384 -29.47 -8.20 22.88
CA ALA A 384 -30.63 -8.06 21.99
C ALA A 384 -31.01 -6.60 21.65
N ARG A 385 -30.45 -5.61 22.35
CA ARG A 385 -30.67 -4.17 22.11
C ARG A 385 -29.56 -3.57 21.24
N GLY A 386 -28.57 -4.37 20.83
CA GLY A 386 -27.42 -3.91 20.05
C GLY A 386 -26.43 -3.09 20.87
N VAL A 387 -26.61 -3.07 22.19
CA VAL A 387 -25.68 -2.49 23.16
C VAL A 387 -24.64 -3.58 23.43
N VAL A 388 -23.36 -3.20 23.43
CA VAL A 388 -22.33 -4.05 24.03
C VAL A 388 -22.74 -4.14 25.50
N ASP A 389 -23.14 -5.32 25.99
CA ASP A 389 -23.47 -5.46 27.42
C ASP A 389 -22.32 -4.83 28.20
N GLY A 390 -22.59 -3.75 28.92
CA GLY A 390 -21.54 -2.94 29.50
C GLY A 390 -20.74 -3.81 30.46
N GLY A 391 -19.47 -4.11 30.13
CA GLY A 391 -18.49 -4.32 31.18
C GLY A 391 -17.52 -5.50 31.11
N SER A 392 -17.44 -6.32 30.07
CA SER A 392 -16.26 -7.20 29.99
C SER A 392 -15.86 -7.55 28.57
N ASP A 393 -14.65 -7.13 28.21
CA ASP A 393 -13.85 -7.87 27.23
C ASP A 393 -13.98 -9.38 27.54
N ASP A 394 -14.44 -10.14 26.56
CA ASP A 394 -14.57 -11.60 26.69
C ASP A 394 -13.21 -12.32 26.59
N GLY A 395 -12.11 -11.55 26.50
CA GLY A 395 -10.73 -12.01 26.42
C GLY A 395 -10.37 -12.67 25.08
N SER A 396 -11.31 -12.73 24.13
CA SER A 396 -11.05 -13.38 22.84
C SER A 396 -10.26 -12.45 21.92
N PRO A 397 -9.13 -12.91 21.34
CA PRO A 397 -8.35 -12.09 20.41
C PRO A 397 -9.16 -11.82 19.14
N ARG A 398 -9.32 -10.54 18.82
CA ARG A 398 -10.04 -10.06 17.64
C ARG A 398 -9.36 -8.83 17.05
N GLY A 399 -9.57 -8.61 15.77
CA GLY A 399 -9.09 -7.41 15.11
C GLY A 399 -9.01 -7.53 13.61
N LEU A 400 -8.08 -6.79 13.01
CA LEU A 400 -7.88 -6.71 11.58
C LEU A 400 -6.47 -7.19 11.19
N VAL A 401 -6.38 -8.11 10.24
CA VAL A 401 -5.16 -8.32 9.48
C VAL A 401 -5.12 -7.23 8.42
N PHE A 402 -4.44 -6.13 8.71
CA PHE A 402 -4.24 -5.06 7.74
C PHE A 402 -3.23 -5.52 6.70
N VAL A 403 -3.60 -5.38 5.43
CA VAL A 403 -2.73 -5.65 4.29
C VAL A 403 -2.77 -4.46 3.35
N SER A 404 -1.61 -3.99 2.89
CA SER A 404 -1.53 -2.99 1.83
C SER A 404 -0.45 -3.23 0.79
N HIS A 405 -0.71 -2.71 -0.41
CA HIS A 405 0.21 -2.69 -1.55
C HIS A 405 0.51 -1.25 -1.99
N GLN A 406 1.78 -1.00 -2.26
CA GLN A 406 2.32 0.29 -2.67
C GLN A 406 3.67 0.13 -3.37
N ALA A 407 4.08 1.11 -4.17
CA ALA A 407 5.39 1.10 -4.83
C ALA A 407 6.52 1.69 -3.97
N ASP A 408 6.19 2.42 -2.91
CA ASP A 408 7.15 3.03 -1.99
C ASP A 408 6.61 2.98 -0.55
N LEU A 409 7.35 2.32 0.35
CA LEU A 409 6.96 2.20 1.76
C LEU A 409 6.99 3.55 2.47
N VAL A 410 8.03 4.35 2.23
CA VAL A 410 8.31 5.59 2.96
C VAL A 410 7.37 6.70 2.55
N GLU A 411 7.15 6.86 1.25
CA GLU A 411 6.31 7.94 0.71
C GLU A 411 4.81 7.69 0.84
N GLN A 412 4.40 6.43 1.08
CA GLN A 412 2.98 6.04 1.10
C GLN A 412 2.60 5.52 2.49
N PHE A 413 2.86 4.25 2.80
CA PHE A 413 2.40 3.64 4.06
C PHE A 413 2.97 4.37 5.30
N GLU A 414 4.29 4.52 5.39
CA GLU A 414 4.91 5.19 6.54
C GLU A 414 4.53 6.67 6.60
N PHE A 415 4.43 7.34 5.45
CA PHE A 415 4.04 8.75 5.40
C PHE A 415 2.64 8.94 5.98
N VAL A 416 1.65 8.16 5.52
CA VAL A 416 0.26 8.26 6.01
C VAL A 416 0.22 8.01 7.51
N VAL A 417 0.93 6.99 8.00
CA VAL A 417 0.95 6.69 9.44
C VAL A 417 1.62 7.83 10.23
N LYS A 418 2.83 8.21 9.86
CA LYS A 418 3.67 9.13 10.64
C LYS A 418 3.20 10.57 10.57
N ARG A 419 2.89 11.03 9.36
CA ARG A 419 2.66 12.46 9.08
C ARG A 419 1.19 12.83 9.13
N TRP A 420 0.29 11.86 9.04
CA TRP A 420 -1.15 12.13 9.09
C TRP A 420 -1.82 11.51 10.31
N THR A 421 -1.82 10.18 10.43
CA THR A 421 -2.63 9.52 11.48
C THR A 421 -2.06 9.76 12.87
N ASN A 422 -0.74 9.70 13.03
CA ASN A 422 -0.08 9.88 14.32
C ASN A 422 0.28 11.34 14.64
N GLU A 423 0.15 12.24 13.66
CA GLU A 423 0.52 13.64 13.83
C GLU A 423 -0.64 14.42 14.47
N ARG A 424 -0.38 15.04 15.62
CA ARG A 424 -1.37 15.81 16.38
C ARG A 424 -1.67 17.15 15.73
N ASP A 425 -0.68 17.74 15.06
CA ASP A 425 -0.82 18.99 14.29
C ASP A 425 -1.13 18.70 12.82
N PHE A 426 -1.85 17.63 12.50
CA PHE A 426 -2.29 17.39 11.13
C PHE A 426 -3.82 17.48 11.02
N PRO A 427 -4.38 18.32 10.14
CA PRO A 427 -3.73 19.33 9.29
C PRO A 427 -2.96 20.42 10.08
N PRO A 428 -1.88 20.99 9.50
CA PRO A 428 -0.96 21.87 10.22
C PRO A 428 -1.50 23.25 10.54
N ALA A 429 -0.83 23.90 11.49
CA ALA A 429 -1.03 25.30 11.86
C ALA A 429 -2.46 25.61 12.35
N ARG A 430 -3.08 24.68 13.08
CA ARG A 430 -4.40 24.85 13.70
C ARG A 430 -4.28 25.11 15.20
N HIS A 431 -5.12 26.02 15.72
CA HIS A 431 -5.24 26.27 17.14
C HIS A 431 -6.72 26.35 17.55
N PRO A 432 -7.19 25.46 18.44
CA PRO A 432 -6.47 24.36 19.09
C PRO A 432 -6.06 23.24 18.12
N MET A 433 -5.10 22.40 18.53
CA MET A 433 -4.62 21.28 17.70
C MET A 433 -5.73 20.26 17.45
N THR A 434 -5.71 19.66 16.26
CA THR A 434 -6.69 18.65 15.84
C THR A 434 -6.61 17.36 16.68
N GLY A 435 -5.41 16.85 16.94
CA GLY A 435 -5.20 15.55 17.60
C GLY A 435 -4.85 14.43 16.61
N CYS A 436 -4.53 13.24 17.12
CA CYS A 436 -4.27 12.08 16.27
C CYS A 436 -5.57 11.49 15.70
N ASP A 437 -5.41 10.59 14.73
CA ASP A 437 -6.47 9.67 14.31
C ASP A 437 -6.98 8.90 15.53
N PRO A 438 -8.29 8.96 15.84
CA PRO A 438 -8.81 8.33 17.04
C PRO A 438 -8.91 6.80 16.92
N VAL A 439 -8.95 6.24 15.71
CA VAL A 439 -9.15 4.80 15.46
C VAL A 439 -7.83 4.05 15.57
N ILE A 440 -6.81 4.49 14.83
CA ILE A 440 -5.53 3.77 14.72
C ILE A 440 -4.33 4.55 15.26
N GLY A 441 -4.52 5.83 15.59
CA GLY A 441 -3.46 6.67 16.12
C GLY A 441 -3.14 6.35 17.58
N PRO A 442 -2.02 6.89 18.10
CA PRO A 442 -1.70 6.77 19.52
C PRO A 442 -2.70 7.55 20.37
N ALA A 443 -2.76 7.19 21.66
CA ALA A 443 -3.56 7.92 22.63
C ALA A 443 -3.20 9.41 22.63
N SER A 444 -4.20 10.29 22.48
CA SER A 444 -3.96 11.72 22.36
C SER A 444 -5.16 12.57 22.77
N PRO A 445 -4.91 13.81 23.24
CA PRO A 445 -5.96 14.81 23.28
C PRO A 445 -6.35 15.21 21.85
N ALA A 446 -7.63 15.49 21.64
CA ALA A 446 -8.18 15.91 20.37
C ALA A 446 -9.18 17.05 20.57
N THR A 447 -9.42 17.83 19.52
CA THR A 447 -10.41 18.93 19.58
C THR A 447 -11.56 18.64 18.64
N PHE A 448 -12.77 18.52 19.19
CA PHE A 448 -14.01 18.46 18.43
C PHE A 448 -14.49 19.89 18.14
N GLU A 449 -14.36 20.33 16.90
CA GLU A 449 -14.87 21.62 16.43
C GLU A 449 -16.28 21.46 15.86
N SER A 450 -17.20 22.34 16.27
CA SER A 450 -18.59 22.37 15.79
C SER A 450 -19.09 23.81 15.57
N PRO A 451 -20.05 24.05 14.67
CA PRO A 451 -20.68 25.36 14.55
C PRO A 451 -21.32 25.84 15.85
N SER A 452 -21.36 27.17 16.06
CA SER A 452 -22.03 27.83 17.18
C SER A 452 -22.45 29.26 16.82
N ASP A 453 -23.30 29.90 17.63
CA ASP A 453 -23.84 31.25 17.37
C ASP A 453 -22.77 32.36 17.24
N GLY A 454 -21.55 32.11 17.74
CA GLY A 454 -20.39 33.00 17.65
C GLY A 454 -19.31 32.57 16.63
N GLY A 455 -19.62 31.62 15.73
CA GLY A 455 -18.68 31.01 14.80
C GLY A 455 -18.50 29.53 15.08
N GLY A 456 -17.39 29.15 15.71
CA GLY A 456 -17.06 27.77 16.06
C GLY A 456 -16.91 27.54 17.56
N ARG A 457 -17.31 26.36 18.04
CA ARG A 457 -17.04 25.85 19.39
C ARG A 457 -15.99 24.76 19.29
N ALA A 458 -14.95 24.87 20.10
CA ALA A 458 -13.96 23.82 20.30
C ALA A 458 -14.24 23.09 21.63
N THR A 459 -14.61 21.81 21.58
CA THR A 459 -14.73 20.96 22.77
C THR A 459 -13.55 20.01 22.82
N ALA A 460 -12.75 20.09 23.88
CA ALA A 460 -11.65 19.15 24.10
C ALA A 460 -12.20 17.74 24.35
N LEU A 461 -11.57 16.75 23.73
CA LEU A 461 -11.75 15.32 23.93
C LEU A 461 -10.39 14.67 24.18
N SER A 462 -10.38 13.40 24.55
CA SER A 462 -9.16 12.59 24.56
C SER A 462 -9.52 11.16 24.18
N PHE A 463 -8.70 10.56 23.33
CA PHE A 463 -8.90 9.20 22.86
C PHE A 463 -7.77 8.30 23.34
N GLN A 464 -8.11 7.11 23.83
CA GLN A 464 -7.13 6.06 24.10
C GLN A 464 -6.71 5.35 22.80
N GLN A 465 -5.66 4.54 22.88
CA GLN A 465 -5.28 3.67 21.77
C GLN A 465 -6.09 2.37 21.85
N PHE A 466 -6.98 2.16 20.88
CA PHE A 466 -7.85 0.98 20.83
C PHE A 466 -7.39 -0.08 19.82
N VAL A 467 -6.35 0.24 19.06
CA VAL A 467 -5.73 -0.66 18.10
C VAL A 467 -4.29 -0.89 18.49
N ARG A 468 -3.96 -2.15 18.79
CA ARG A 468 -2.62 -2.59 19.18
C ARG A 468 -1.99 -3.42 18.07
N THR A 469 -0.74 -3.14 17.77
CA THR A 469 0.05 -3.96 16.84
C THR A 469 0.59 -5.19 17.54
N GLU A 470 0.24 -6.38 17.05
CA GLU A 470 0.71 -7.67 17.60
C GLU A 470 1.62 -8.42 16.63
N GLY A 471 2.06 -7.76 15.56
CA GLY A 471 2.98 -8.33 14.56
C GLY A 471 2.91 -7.54 13.26
N ALA A 472 4.07 -7.33 12.64
CA ALA A 472 4.16 -6.65 11.36
C ALA A 472 5.30 -7.19 10.50
N VAL A 473 5.11 -7.17 9.18
CA VAL A 473 6.13 -7.53 8.19
C VAL A 473 6.09 -6.56 7.03
N TYR A 474 7.27 -6.12 6.60
CA TYR A 474 7.49 -5.56 5.28
C TYR A 474 7.99 -6.66 4.36
N ALA A 475 7.18 -6.98 3.36
CA ALA A 475 7.49 -7.94 2.32
C ALA A 475 7.43 -7.24 0.94
N PHE A 476 7.83 -7.96 -0.10
CA PHE A 476 7.68 -7.58 -1.49
C PHE A 476 6.97 -8.70 -2.23
N THR A 477 5.89 -8.40 -2.94
CA THR A 477 5.16 -9.33 -3.79
C THR A 477 5.78 -9.26 -5.19
N PRO A 478 6.67 -10.20 -5.59
CA PRO A 478 7.41 -10.08 -6.83
C PRO A 478 6.54 -10.51 -8.03
N SER A 479 6.95 -10.08 -9.23
CA SER A 479 6.36 -10.60 -10.46
C SER A 479 6.72 -12.08 -10.67
N LEU A 480 5.90 -12.82 -11.42
CA LEU A 480 6.16 -14.22 -11.76
C LEU A 480 7.51 -14.44 -12.47
N PRO A 481 7.95 -13.56 -13.40
CA PRO A 481 9.32 -13.62 -13.94
C PRO A 481 10.40 -13.58 -12.86
N THR A 482 10.29 -12.68 -11.87
CA THR A 482 11.23 -12.61 -10.75
C THR A 482 11.19 -13.87 -9.89
N LEU A 483 10.00 -14.39 -9.58
CA LEU A 483 9.87 -15.63 -8.82
C LEU A 483 10.47 -16.84 -9.56
N ARG A 484 10.35 -16.91 -10.88
CA ARG A 484 11.03 -17.92 -11.72
C ARG A 484 12.55 -17.78 -11.64
N ALA A 485 13.07 -16.56 -11.70
CA ALA A 485 14.50 -16.31 -11.56
C ALA A 485 15.00 -16.75 -10.17
N LEU A 486 14.28 -16.40 -9.11
CA LEU A 486 14.59 -16.78 -7.72
C LEU A 486 14.55 -18.30 -7.51
N ALA A 487 13.56 -19.01 -8.10
CA ALA A 487 13.52 -20.46 -8.07
C ALA A 487 14.73 -21.11 -8.74
N ALA A 488 15.36 -20.42 -9.70
CA ALA A 488 16.62 -20.81 -10.34
C ALA A 488 17.87 -20.25 -9.61
N GLY A 489 17.71 -19.58 -8.46
CA GLY A 489 18.80 -18.96 -7.70
C GLY A 489 19.41 -17.73 -8.37
N LYS A 490 18.64 -17.03 -9.21
CA LYS A 490 19.06 -15.82 -9.93
C LYS A 490 18.28 -14.61 -9.43
N LEU A 491 18.95 -13.46 -9.39
CA LEU A 491 18.32 -12.17 -9.13
C LEU A 491 19.08 -11.09 -9.91
N ASP A 492 18.36 -10.33 -10.75
CA ASP A 492 18.94 -9.23 -11.51
C ASP A 492 18.93 -7.97 -10.66
N THR A 493 20.08 -7.63 -10.08
CA THR A 493 20.26 -6.47 -9.21
C THR A 493 20.64 -5.20 -9.97
N ALA A 494 20.66 -5.22 -11.30
CA ALA A 494 20.87 -4.01 -12.09
C ALA A 494 19.74 -3.00 -11.85
N ILE A 495 20.07 -1.72 -11.73
CA ILE A 495 19.05 -0.67 -11.69
C ILE A 495 18.47 -0.51 -13.10
N GLU A 496 17.17 -0.72 -13.22
CA GLU A 496 16.47 -0.63 -14.50
C GLU A 496 15.96 0.80 -14.73
N VAL A 497 16.26 1.32 -15.91
CA VAL A 497 15.67 2.57 -16.42
C VAL A 497 14.59 2.19 -17.42
N HIS A 498 13.35 2.42 -17.03
CA HIS A 498 12.22 2.09 -17.89
C HIS A 498 12.09 3.09 -19.04
N ARG A 499 11.58 2.63 -20.17
CA ARG A 499 11.25 3.48 -21.32
C ARG A 499 10.34 4.66 -20.92
N GLY A 500 10.49 5.78 -21.60
CA GLY A 500 9.82 7.03 -21.27
C GLY A 500 10.49 7.81 -20.13
N THR A 501 11.53 7.25 -19.49
CA THR A 501 12.21 7.92 -18.38
C THR A 501 13.05 9.09 -18.88
N VAL A 502 12.86 10.24 -18.26
CA VAL A 502 13.71 11.42 -18.39
C VAL A 502 14.54 11.54 -17.10
N LEU A 503 15.87 11.59 -17.24
CA LEU A 503 16.82 11.94 -16.19
C LEU A 503 17.14 13.43 -16.30
N LYS A 504 16.88 14.16 -15.23
CA LYS A 504 17.16 15.60 -15.11
C LYS A 504 18.43 15.83 -14.30
N ALA A 505 18.95 17.06 -14.33
CA ALA A 505 20.09 17.45 -13.52
C ALA A 505 19.93 17.04 -12.05
N GLY A 506 20.90 16.31 -11.52
CA GLY A 506 20.91 15.76 -10.17
C GLY A 506 20.26 14.38 -10.01
N ASP A 507 19.64 13.82 -11.05
CA ASP A 507 19.15 12.45 -11.01
C ASP A 507 20.32 11.47 -10.96
N VAL A 508 20.25 10.53 -10.01
CA VAL A 508 21.24 9.46 -9.81
C VAL A 508 20.56 8.11 -9.80
N LEU A 509 21.13 7.17 -10.55
CA LEU A 509 20.81 5.74 -10.56
C LEU A 509 21.99 4.99 -9.95
N ASP A 510 21.80 4.48 -8.74
CA ASP A 510 22.90 3.93 -7.93
C ASP A 510 22.88 2.41 -7.92
N ALA A 511 23.88 1.81 -8.55
CA ALA A 511 24.09 0.36 -8.59
C ALA A 511 25.25 -0.07 -7.66
N GLY A 512 25.55 0.72 -6.63
CA GLY A 512 26.60 0.48 -5.65
C GLY A 512 27.97 0.83 -6.20
N ALA A 513 28.59 -0.10 -6.93
CA ALA A 513 29.93 0.08 -7.49
C ALA A 513 30.01 1.19 -8.55
N VAL A 514 28.88 1.49 -9.20
CA VAL A 514 28.76 2.55 -10.20
C VAL A 514 27.44 3.29 -10.07
N ARG A 515 27.48 4.56 -10.48
CA ARG A 515 26.32 5.46 -10.54
C ARG A 515 26.21 6.05 -11.94
N LEU A 516 25.04 5.95 -12.55
CA LEU A 516 24.70 6.71 -13.75
C LEU A 516 23.94 7.95 -13.30
N LEU A 517 24.45 9.13 -13.63
CA LEU A 517 23.83 10.40 -13.26
C LEU A 517 23.77 11.35 -14.44
N PHE A 518 22.78 12.23 -14.42
CA PHE A 518 22.77 13.42 -15.26
C PHE A 518 23.19 14.60 -14.39
N ASP A 519 24.38 15.14 -14.64
CA ASP A 519 24.97 16.15 -13.76
C ASP A 519 24.35 17.55 -13.97
N ALA A 520 24.75 18.50 -13.14
CA ALA A 520 24.26 19.88 -13.20
C ALA A 520 24.76 20.65 -14.43
N ASP A 521 25.84 20.18 -15.06
CA ASP A 521 26.46 20.81 -16.22
C ASP A 521 25.86 20.29 -17.54
N GLY A 522 24.92 19.35 -17.47
CA GLY A 522 24.20 18.82 -18.63
C GLY A 522 24.90 17.64 -19.30
N ASP A 523 25.70 16.88 -18.55
CA ASP A 523 26.35 15.67 -19.03
C ASP A 523 25.76 14.40 -18.39
N LEU A 524 25.63 13.35 -19.21
CA LEU A 524 25.31 12.01 -18.72
C LEU A 524 26.60 11.28 -18.41
N VAL A 525 26.81 10.98 -17.13
CA VAL A 525 28.07 10.45 -16.60
C VAL A 525 27.84 9.10 -15.93
N LEU A 526 28.65 8.11 -16.27
CA LEU A 526 28.82 6.91 -15.47
C LEU A 526 30.06 7.10 -14.61
N GLN A 527 29.93 7.04 -13.30
CA GLN A 527 31.03 7.20 -12.34
C GLN A 527 31.10 6.02 -11.38
N ASP A 528 32.25 5.83 -10.73
CA ASP A 528 32.40 4.88 -9.63
C ASP A 528 31.82 5.40 -8.30
N ASP A 529 31.91 4.58 -7.26
CA ASP A 529 31.50 4.89 -5.89
C ASP A 529 32.28 6.08 -5.28
N GLN A 530 33.50 6.33 -5.76
CA GLN A 530 34.35 7.48 -5.39
C GLN A 530 34.06 8.76 -6.18
N GLY A 531 33.16 8.69 -7.17
CA GLY A 531 32.78 9.85 -8.00
C GLY A 531 33.74 10.13 -9.15
N ARG A 532 34.62 9.19 -9.50
CA ARG A 532 35.47 9.30 -10.70
C ARG A 532 34.67 8.90 -11.91
N ALA A 533 34.65 9.76 -12.93
CA ALA A 533 34.00 9.47 -14.20
C ALA A 533 34.68 8.28 -14.91
N LEU A 534 33.89 7.25 -15.21
CA LEU A 534 34.28 6.08 -15.99
C LEU A 534 33.91 6.28 -17.46
N TRP A 535 32.79 6.97 -17.73
CA TRP A 535 32.33 7.32 -19.07
C TRP A 535 31.50 8.61 -19.03
N THR A 536 31.51 9.38 -20.11
CA THR A 536 30.79 10.65 -20.28
C THR A 536 30.18 10.72 -21.68
N SER A 537 29.00 11.35 -21.81
CA SER A 537 28.40 11.67 -23.11
C SER A 537 29.08 12.83 -23.84
N GLY A 538 29.89 13.64 -23.14
CA GLY A 538 30.57 14.81 -23.68
C GLY A 538 29.61 15.98 -23.98
N THR A 539 28.50 16.09 -23.24
CA THR A 539 27.44 17.07 -23.50
C THR A 539 27.40 18.24 -22.53
N THR A 540 28.43 18.41 -21.71
CA THR A 540 28.62 19.55 -20.81
C THR A 540 28.32 20.88 -21.52
N GLY A 541 27.46 21.70 -20.90
CA GLY A 541 26.99 22.99 -21.42
C GLY A 541 25.97 22.91 -22.55
N LYS A 542 25.57 21.72 -23.00
CA LYS A 542 24.63 21.51 -24.12
C LYS A 542 23.40 20.67 -23.74
N GLY A 543 23.55 19.71 -22.83
CA GLY A 543 22.46 18.85 -22.38
C GLY A 543 21.54 19.55 -21.39
N ALA A 544 20.24 19.28 -21.51
CA ALA A 544 19.19 19.71 -20.60
C ALA A 544 18.58 18.50 -19.85
N ASP A 545 18.46 17.36 -20.52
CA ASP A 545 18.06 16.09 -19.92
C ASP A 545 18.60 14.89 -20.72
N ALA A 546 18.58 13.71 -20.10
CA ALA A 546 18.74 12.43 -20.78
C ALA A 546 17.41 11.69 -20.85
N TYR A 547 17.08 11.11 -22.00
CA TYR A 547 15.81 10.44 -22.25
C TYR A 547 16.04 9.03 -22.79
N PHE A 548 15.46 8.04 -22.12
CA PHE A 548 15.38 6.67 -22.62
C PHE A 548 14.02 6.44 -23.28
N SER A 549 13.99 6.40 -24.60
CA SER A 549 12.78 6.45 -25.41
C SER A 549 12.01 5.12 -25.45
N ALA A 550 10.77 5.19 -25.97
CA ALA A 550 9.91 4.03 -26.16
C ALA A 550 10.41 3.06 -27.24
N ASP A 551 11.26 3.51 -28.16
CA ASP A 551 11.89 2.70 -29.20
C ASP A 551 13.31 2.22 -28.81
N GLY A 552 13.69 2.38 -27.55
CA GLY A 552 14.90 1.77 -26.99
C GLY A 552 16.17 2.60 -27.12
N GLU A 553 16.07 3.88 -27.47
CA GLU A 553 17.20 4.78 -27.62
C GLU A 553 17.46 5.59 -26.35
N LEU A 554 18.69 5.57 -25.85
CA LEU A 554 19.16 6.55 -24.87
C LEU A 554 19.75 7.77 -25.59
N THR A 555 19.24 8.95 -25.25
CA THR A 555 19.68 10.23 -25.83
C THR A 555 19.94 11.28 -24.75
N VAL A 556 20.81 12.25 -25.02
CA VAL A 556 20.86 13.53 -24.30
C VAL A 556 20.29 14.59 -25.20
N ARG A 557 19.35 15.40 -24.68
CA ARG A 557 18.65 16.44 -25.42
C ARG A 557 19.05 17.81 -24.92
N SER A 558 19.11 18.80 -25.81
CA SER A 558 19.30 20.21 -25.48
C SER A 558 18.01 20.84 -24.94
N ALA A 559 18.12 22.09 -24.44
CA ALA A 559 16.96 22.86 -23.99
C ALA A 559 15.92 23.13 -25.11
N SER A 560 16.33 23.11 -26.38
CA SER A 560 15.42 23.21 -27.53
C SER A 560 14.78 21.87 -27.92
N GLY A 561 15.09 20.79 -27.21
CA GLY A 561 14.59 19.44 -27.48
C GLY A 561 15.39 18.66 -28.54
N GLY A 562 16.47 19.24 -29.09
CA GLY A 562 17.31 18.58 -30.08
C GLY A 562 18.28 17.59 -29.45
N THR A 563 18.50 16.44 -30.09
CA THR A 563 19.47 15.44 -29.61
C THR A 563 20.91 15.93 -29.77
N VAL A 564 21.67 15.97 -28.68
CA VAL A 564 23.11 16.35 -28.66
C VAL A 564 24.05 15.16 -28.46
N TRP A 565 23.51 14.02 -27.99
CA TRP A 565 24.19 12.72 -27.95
C TRP A 565 23.17 11.59 -28.09
N SER A 566 23.55 10.49 -28.74
CA SER A 566 22.72 9.30 -28.91
C SER A 566 23.55 8.03 -28.72
N SER A 567 22.93 7.02 -28.11
CA SER A 567 23.43 5.65 -28.02
C SER A 567 23.36 4.87 -29.34
N GLY A 568 22.61 5.35 -30.33
CA GLY A 568 22.42 4.69 -31.62
C GLY A 568 21.57 3.42 -31.57
N THR A 569 20.68 3.31 -30.58
CA THR A 569 19.93 2.07 -30.27
C THR A 569 18.42 2.15 -30.61
N ALA A 570 18.02 3.15 -31.40
CA ALA A 570 16.65 3.32 -31.88
C ALA A 570 16.15 2.10 -32.68
N GLY A 571 14.83 1.89 -32.68
CA GLY A 571 14.19 0.77 -33.39
C GLY A 571 14.08 -0.53 -32.58
N HIS A 572 14.45 -0.52 -31.31
CA HIS A 572 14.38 -1.65 -30.38
C HIS A 572 13.38 -1.39 -29.24
N PRO A 573 12.06 -1.44 -29.49
CA PRO A 573 11.02 -1.06 -28.49
C PRO A 573 10.94 -1.96 -27.25
N GLN A 574 11.67 -3.07 -27.24
CA GLN A 574 11.80 -3.99 -26.09
C GLN A 574 13.14 -3.82 -25.36
N ALA A 575 13.95 -2.83 -25.73
CA ALA A 575 15.24 -2.61 -25.10
C ALA A 575 15.07 -2.11 -23.65
N ARG A 576 16.03 -2.49 -22.81
CA ARG A 576 16.13 -2.10 -21.40
C ARG A 576 17.46 -1.40 -21.19
N LEU A 577 17.45 -0.25 -20.55
CA LEU A 577 18.65 0.40 -20.04
C LEU A 577 18.90 -0.08 -18.61
N LEU A 578 20.06 -0.66 -18.37
CA LEU A 578 20.44 -1.28 -17.09
C LEU A 578 21.75 -0.68 -16.60
N VAL A 579 21.78 -0.19 -15.36
CA VAL A 579 23.00 0.19 -14.64
C VAL A 579 23.38 -0.98 -13.74
N ARG A 580 24.50 -1.64 -14.04
CA ARG A 580 24.82 -2.94 -13.45
C ARG A 580 25.88 -2.82 -12.35
N PRO A 581 25.75 -3.58 -11.25
CA PRO A 581 26.79 -3.65 -10.22
C PRO A 581 28.15 -4.16 -10.73
N SER A 582 28.20 -4.74 -11.94
CA SER A 582 29.45 -5.13 -12.61
C SER A 582 30.33 -3.95 -13.04
N GLY A 583 29.80 -2.72 -13.01
CA GLY A 583 30.56 -1.51 -13.29
C GLY A 583 30.29 -0.87 -14.66
N ASP A 584 29.13 -1.15 -15.27
CA ASP A 584 28.76 -0.63 -16.59
C ASP A 584 27.27 -0.32 -16.70
N ALA A 585 26.93 0.59 -17.63
CA ALA A 585 25.57 0.85 -18.06
C ALA A 585 25.38 0.30 -19.47
N VAL A 586 24.27 -0.39 -19.73
CA VAL A 586 24.02 -1.04 -21.03
C VAL A 586 22.60 -0.86 -21.52
N VAL A 587 22.43 -0.79 -22.84
CA VAL A 587 21.14 -0.98 -23.50
C VAL A 587 21.11 -2.40 -24.08
N MET A 588 20.12 -3.19 -23.66
CA MET A 588 19.96 -4.60 -24.04
C MET A 588 18.61 -4.84 -24.68
N ALA A 589 18.54 -5.54 -25.82
CA ALA A 589 17.31 -6.08 -26.39
C ALA A 589 17.30 -7.61 -26.23
N GLY A 590 16.58 -8.11 -25.23
CA GLY A 590 16.71 -9.50 -24.81
C GLY A 590 18.14 -9.77 -24.30
N GLU A 591 18.85 -10.70 -24.93
CA GLU A 591 20.26 -11.00 -24.63
C GLU A 591 21.25 -10.22 -25.51
N GLN A 592 20.76 -9.47 -26.52
CA GLN A 592 21.61 -8.70 -27.41
C GLN A 592 22.04 -7.38 -26.75
N LEU A 593 23.35 -7.16 -26.64
CA LEU A 593 23.93 -5.88 -26.26
C LEU A 593 23.88 -4.91 -27.44
N LEU A 594 23.20 -3.78 -27.26
CA LEU A 594 23.08 -2.72 -28.26
C LEU A 594 24.06 -1.57 -28.00
N TRP A 595 24.26 -1.21 -26.74
CA TRP A 595 25.18 -0.14 -26.34
C TRP A 595 25.73 -0.37 -24.93
N ARG A 596 26.93 0.15 -24.66
CA ARG A 596 27.59 0.09 -23.36
C ARG A 596 28.37 1.37 -23.03
N ALA A 597 28.26 1.82 -21.79
CA ALA A 597 29.19 2.74 -21.13
C ALA A 597 29.96 2.00 -20.04
N GLU A 598 31.29 2.06 -20.09
CA GLU A 598 32.21 1.45 -19.12
C GLU A 598 33.55 2.22 -19.13
N ALA A 599 34.43 1.94 -18.16
CA ALA A 599 35.76 2.56 -18.07
C ALA A 599 36.61 2.31 -19.34
N PRO A 600 37.28 3.33 -19.91
CA PRO A 600 38.17 3.13 -21.06
C PRO A 600 39.33 2.20 -20.69
N GLY A 601 39.42 1.05 -21.36
CA GLY A 601 40.52 0.08 -21.19
C GLY A 601 40.10 -1.34 -20.80
N ARG A 602 38.83 -1.60 -20.47
CA ARG A 602 38.30 -2.97 -20.27
C ARG A 602 37.67 -3.52 -21.57
N ARG A 603 38.45 -3.69 -22.64
CA ARG A 603 38.00 -4.60 -23.72
C ARG A 603 38.27 -6.03 -23.26
N ARG A 604 37.22 -6.84 -23.15
CA ARG A 604 37.34 -8.30 -22.96
C ARG A 604 37.96 -8.96 -24.18
#